data_AF-A0A957CHQ0-F1
#
_entry.id   AF-A0A957CHQ0-F1
#
_cell.length_a   1.000
_cell.length_b   1.000
_cell.length_c   1.000
_cell.angle_alpha   90.00
_cell.angle_beta   90.00
_cell.angle_gamma   90.00
#
_symmetry.space_group_name_H-M   'P 1'
#
loop_
_entity.id
_entity.type
_entity.pdbx_description
1 polymer ?
#
loop_
_entity_poly.entity_id
_entity_poly.type
_entity_poly.pdbx_seq_one_letter_code
_entity_poly.pdbx_strand_id
1 'polypeptide(L)'
;GILGTRYPTPYDTYRRLLEESQAVKTAVSPSRHQLQNQPPTADPSRKLTWKQKQELFQLEERIAELEETVASLADRINQTGNDYIKLQSLADKLEATKADLETAESRWLELSEIAENSQ
;
A
#
# COMPACT_ATOMS: atom_id res chain seq x y z
N GLY A 1 14.99 18.97 21.70
CA GLY A 1 15.62 18.22 20.61
C GLY A 1 14.54 17.45 19.89
N ILE A 2 14.30 17.75 18.62
CA ILE A 2 13.26 17.07 17.83
C ILE A 2 13.84 15.72 17.43
N LEU A 3 13.32 14.63 17.99
CA LEU A 3 13.64 13.28 17.54
C LEU A 3 13.17 13.16 16.08
N GLY A 4 14.12 13.15 15.15
CA GLY A 4 13.85 12.79 13.77
C GLY A 4 13.31 11.37 13.74
N THR A 5 12.10 11.21 13.21
CA THR A 5 11.51 9.92 12.86
C THR A 5 12.33 9.32 11.72
N ARG A 6 13.42 8.65 12.07
CA ARG A 6 14.25 7.89 11.14
C ARG A 6 13.61 6.52 10.99
N TYR A 7 12.51 6.47 10.26
CA TYR A 7 12.08 5.26 9.60
C TYR A 7 11.40 5.70 8.30
N PRO A 8 12.04 5.49 7.12
CA PRO A 8 11.33 5.65 5.88
C PRO A 8 10.20 4.62 5.91
N THR A 9 8.96 5.10 5.88
CA THR A 9 7.84 4.20 5.65
C THR A 9 8.10 3.48 4.32
N PRO A 10 7.71 2.21 4.16
CA PRO A 10 7.80 1.52 2.87
C PRO A 10 7.19 2.34 1.71
N TYR A 11 6.26 3.24 2.03
CA TYR A 11 5.69 4.23 1.12
C TYR A 11 6.67 5.31 0.63
N ASP A 12 7.56 5.86 1.48
CA ASP A 12 8.59 6.83 1.07
C ASP A 12 9.54 6.20 0.02
N THR A 13 9.85 4.92 0.19
CA THR A 13 10.62 4.16 -0.80
C THR A 13 9.86 3.93 -2.10
N TYR A 14 8.55 3.62 -2.04
CA TYR A 14 7.72 3.39 -3.22
C TYR A 14 7.46 4.68 -4.02
N ARG A 15 7.23 5.81 -3.33
CA ARG A 15 7.11 7.13 -3.97
C ARG A 15 8.40 7.54 -4.67
N ARG A 16 9.54 7.37 -3.99
CA ARG A 16 10.86 7.65 -4.58
C ARG A 16 11.10 6.79 -5.83
N LEU A 17 10.77 5.50 -5.79
CA LEU A 17 10.86 4.60 -6.96
C LEU A 17 9.93 5.02 -8.11
N LEU A 18 8.71 5.46 -7.81
CA LEU A 18 7.76 6.00 -8.80
C LEU A 18 8.24 7.33 -9.40
N GLU A 19 8.84 8.20 -8.59
CA GLU A 19 9.39 9.48 -9.03
C GLU A 19 10.66 9.29 -9.87
N GLU A 20 11.55 8.37 -9.47
CA GLU A 20 12.74 7.97 -10.23
C GLU A 20 12.35 7.34 -11.58
N SER A 21 11.35 6.46 -11.60
CA SER A 21 10.88 5.84 -12.85
C SER A 21 10.11 6.79 -13.76
N GLN A 22 9.46 7.84 -13.22
CA GLN A 22 8.85 8.91 -14.02
C GLN A 22 9.88 9.91 -14.56
N ALA A 23 10.88 10.28 -13.76
CA ALA A 23 11.97 11.19 -14.16
C ALA A 23 12.83 10.59 -15.29
N VAL A 24 13.00 9.27 -15.33
CA VAL A 24 13.74 8.59 -16.41
C VAL A 24 12.93 8.54 -17.72
N LYS A 25 11.59 8.53 -17.66
CA LYS A 25 10.73 8.49 -18.86
C LYS A 25 10.58 9.83 -19.58
N THR A 26 10.81 10.95 -18.88
CA THR A 26 10.77 12.31 -19.47
C THR A 26 12.10 12.76 -20.08
N ALA A 27 13.17 11.97 -19.98
CA ALA A 27 14.49 12.33 -20.49
C ALA A 27 14.74 11.97 -21.98
N VAL A 28 13.79 11.35 -22.68
CA VAL A 28 13.94 10.97 -24.10
C VAL A 28 12.73 11.37 -24.95
N SER A 29 12.62 12.66 -25.25
CA SER A 29 11.91 13.16 -26.44
C SER A 29 12.35 14.60 -26.76
N PRO A 30 13.02 14.85 -27.89
CA PRO A 30 13.34 16.21 -28.31
C PRO A 30 12.35 16.70 -29.37
N SER A 31 11.43 17.61 -29.00
CA SER A 31 11.11 18.80 -29.82
C SER A 31 9.96 19.64 -29.26
N ARG A 32 10.34 20.85 -28.84
CA ARG A 32 9.78 22.15 -29.27
C ARG A 32 8.28 22.39 -29.02
N HIS A 33 7.97 23.11 -27.94
CA HIS A 33 7.63 24.55 -28.02
C HIS A 33 7.52 25.16 -26.61
N GLN A 34 8.01 26.39 -26.51
CA GLN A 34 7.98 27.26 -25.33
C GLN A 34 6.55 27.54 -24.87
N LEU A 35 6.30 27.54 -23.55
CA LEU A 35 5.63 28.65 -22.85
C LEU A 35 5.58 28.41 -21.33
N GLN A 36 5.98 29.47 -20.62
CA GLN A 36 5.51 29.91 -19.31
C GLN A 36 6.15 29.31 -18.04
N ASN A 37 6.99 30.15 -17.43
CA ASN A 37 7.21 30.22 -15.99
C ASN A 37 5.87 30.11 -15.24
N GLN A 38 5.69 29.02 -14.51
CA GLN A 38 4.97 29.03 -13.24
C GLN A 38 5.86 28.28 -12.24
N PRO A 39 6.20 28.85 -11.08
CA PRO A 39 6.67 27.99 -9.99
C PRO A 39 5.53 27.00 -9.73
N PRO A 40 5.80 25.69 -9.59
CA PRO A 40 4.78 24.78 -9.07
C PRO A 40 4.48 25.24 -7.64
N THR A 41 3.47 26.08 -7.49
CA THR A 41 2.93 26.51 -6.22
C THR A 41 2.42 25.25 -5.54
N ALA A 42 2.97 25.01 -4.35
CA ALA A 42 2.56 24.09 -3.30
C ALA A 42 1.29 23.26 -3.60
N ASP A 43 1.50 21.95 -3.63
CA ASP A 43 0.54 20.85 -3.68
C ASP A 43 -0.87 21.26 -3.18
N PRO A 44 -1.85 21.48 -4.07
CA PRO A 44 -3.22 21.70 -3.63
C PRO A 44 -3.72 20.36 -3.09
N SER A 45 -3.78 20.25 -1.76
CA SER A 45 -4.35 19.15 -0.95
C SER A 45 -4.85 17.99 -1.81
N ARG A 46 -3.96 17.03 -2.08
CA ARG A 46 -4.25 15.92 -3.00
C ARG A 46 -5.51 15.17 -2.55
N LYS A 47 -6.64 15.47 -3.17
CA LYS A 47 -7.94 14.82 -2.88
C LYS A 47 -7.94 13.39 -3.43
N LEU A 48 -8.60 12.47 -2.70
CA LEU A 48 -8.89 11.14 -3.23
C LEU A 48 -9.69 11.23 -4.54
N THR A 49 -9.21 10.55 -5.58
CA THR A 49 -9.95 10.36 -6.82
C THR A 49 -11.08 9.33 -6.62
N TRP A 50 -12.09 9.31 -7.51
CA TRP A 50 -13.21 8.35 -7.43
C TRP A 50 -12.74 6.89 -7.36
N LYS A 51 -11.70 6.55 -8.15
CA LYS A 51 -11.11 5.20 -8.14
C LYS A 51 -10.48 4.86 -6.79
N GLN A 52 -9.79 5.81 -6.16
CA GLN A 52 -9.17 5.58 -4.85
C GLN A 52 -10.20 5.51 -3.71
N LYS A 53 -11.32 6.23 -3.83
CA LYS A 53 -12.44 6.06 -2.90
C LYS A 53 -13.01 4.65 -3.00
N GLN A 54 -13.21 4.16 -4.23
CA GLN A 54 -13.65 2.78 -4.45
C GLN A 54 -12.63 1.76 -3.94
N GLU A 55 -11.33 2.00 -4.17
CA GLU A 55 -10.24 1.18 -3.64
C GLU A 55 -10.28 1.10 -2.11
N LEU A 56 -10.51 2.22 -1.42
CA LEU A 56 -10.62 2.25 0.04
C LEU A 56 -11.74 1.33 0.54
N PHE A 57 -12.95 1.41 -0.03
CA PHE A 57 -14.05 0.50 0.32
C PHE A 57 -13.72 -0.98 0.05
N GLN A 58 -13.08 -1.27 -1.09
CA GLN A 58 -12.67 -2.63 -1.42
C GLN A 58 -11.59 -3.16 -0.48
N LEU A 59 -10.68 -2.30 -0.03
CA LEU A 59 -9.66 -2.66 0.95
C LEU A 59 -10.29 -2.96 2.31
N GLU A 60 -11.32 -2.22 2.74
CA GLU A 60 -12.06 -2.54 3.98
C GLU A 60 -12.68 -3.95 3.94
N GLU A 61 -13.38 -4.28 2.85
CA GLU A 61 -13.94 -5.62 2.66
C GLU A 61 -12.84 -6.69 2.62
N ARG A 62 -11.77 -6.42 1.86
CA ARG A 62 -10.65 -7.35 1.70
C ARG A 62 -9.91 -7.62 3.01
N ILE A 63 -9.68 -6.60 3.83
CA ILE A 63 -9.04 -6.72 5.14
C ILE A 63 -9.88 -7.64 6.03
N ALA A 64 -11.21 -7.41 6.10
CA ALA A 64 -12.10 -8.27 6.89
C ALA A 64 -12.08 -9.74 6.41
N GLU A 65 -12.09 -9.97 5.10
CA GLU A 65 -11.97 -11.33 4.52
C GLU A 65 -10.62 -12.00 4.87
N LEU A 66 -9.53 -11.23 4.83
CA LEU A 66 -8.19 -11.70 5.15
C LEU A 66 -8.05 -12.04 6.64
N GLU A 67 -8.60 -11.22 7.53
CA GLU A 67 -8.63 -11.49 8.97
C GLU A 67 -9.39 -12.79 9.28
N GLU A 68 -10.56 -12.99 8.65
CA GLU A 68 -11.32 -14.24 8.79
C GLU A 68 -10.51 -15.44 8.26
N THR A 69 -9.85 -15.27 7.12
CA THR A 69 -9.01 -16.31 6.52
C THR A 69 -7.84 -16.67 7.43
N VAL A 70 -7.17 -15.68 8.04
CA VAL A 70 -6.09 -15.89 9.03
C VAL A 70 -6.61 -16.68 10.23
N ALA A 71 -7.76 -16.31 10.79
CA ALA A 71 -8.36 -17.03 11.91
C ALA A 71 -8.72 -18.48 11.54
N SER A 72 -9.33 -18.68 10.37
CA SER A 72 -9.68 -20.01 9.84
C SER A 72 -8.44 -20.88 9.60
N LEU A 73 -7.39 -20.33 9.02
CA LEU A 73 -6.12 -21.06 8.80
C LEU A 73 -5.46 -21.44 10.13
N ALA A 74 -5.46 -20.54 11.11
CA ALA A 74 -4.92 -20.82 12.45
C ALA A 74 -5.70 -21.96 13.15
N ASP A 75 -7.03 -21.94 13.07
CA ASP A 75 -7.86 -23.02 13.61
C ASP A 75 -7.59 -24.36 12.91
N ARG A 76 -7.49 -24.36 11.57
CA ARG A 76 -7.13 -25.56 10.79
C ARG A 76 -5.75 -26.10 11.14
N ILE A 77 -4.77 -25.24 11.41
CA ILE A 77 -3.45 -25.64 11.90
C ILE A 77 -3.57 -26.41 13.22
N ASN A 78 -4.34 -25.88 14.18
CA ASN A 78 -4.57 -26.53 15.47
C ASN A 78 -5.26 -27.90 15.32
N GLN A 79 -6.09 -28.08 14.30
CA GLN A 79 -6.80 -29.34 14.01
C GLN A 79 -5.99 -30.36 13.19
N THR A 80 -4.91 -29.93 12.52
CA THR A 80 -4.19 -30.78 11.53
C THR A 80 -3.35 -31.90 12.17
N GLY A 81 -3.07 -31.83 13.48
CA GLY A 81 -2.43 -32.91 14.23
C GLY A 81 -1.05 -33.31 13.68
N ASN A 82 -0.87 -34.58 13.28
CA ASN A 82 0.41 -35.18 12.92
C ASN A 82 0.76 -35.13 11.42
N ASP A 83 -0.06 -34.50 10.58
CA ASP A 83 0.24 -34.37 9.14
C ASP A 83 1.17 -33.18 8.90
N TYR A 84 2.47 -33.41 9.06
CA TYR A 84 3.50 -32.37 8.94
C TYR A 84 3.51 -31.67 7.57
N ILE A 85 3.19 -32.38 6.49
CA ILE A 85 3.16 -31.79 5.14
C ILE A 85 2.00 -30.81 5.02
N LYS A 86 0.80 -31.21 5.49
CA LYS A 86 -0.34 -30.30 5.53
C LYS A 86 -0.12 -29.14 6.49
N LEU A 87 0.48 -29.40 7.64
CA LEU A 87 0.80 -28.36 8.63
C LEU A 87 1.72 -27.29 8.02
N GLN A 88 2.80 -27.70 7.36
CA GLN A 88 3.71 -26.77 6.69
C GLN A 88 2.99 -25.95 5.62
N SER A 89 2.15 -26.59 4.79
CA SER A 89 1.39 -25.88 3.75
C SER A 89 0.38 -24.89 4.34
N LEU A 90 -0.27 -25.21 5.46
CA LEU A 90 -1.18 -24.31 6.13
C LEU A 90 -0.44 -23.15 6.80
N ALA A 91 0.72 -23.40 7.41
CA ALA A 91 1.57 -22.38 8.01
C ALA A 91 2.08 -21.38 6.95
N ASP A 92 2.54 -21.89 5.81
CA ASP A 92 3.00 -21.06 4.67
C ASP A 92 1.86 -20.18 4.12
N LYS A 93 0.66 -20.76 3.98
CA LYS A 93 -0.55 -19.99 3.61
C LYS A 93 -0.92 -18.96 4.65
N LEU A 94 -0.80 -19.28 5.95
CA LEU A 94 -1.09 -18.34 7.02
C LEU A 94 -0.13 -17.14 6.96
N GLU A 95 1.16 -17.39 6.78
CA GLU A 95 2.17 -16.34 6.66
C GLU A 95 1.94 -15.48 5.42
N ALA A 96 1.66 -16.10 4.26
CA ALA A 96 1.32 -15.36 3.04
C ALA A 96 0.04 -14.52 3.21
N THR A 97 -0.99 -15.06 3.87
CA THR A 97 -2.25 -14.32 4.11
C THR A 97 -2.04 -13.15 5.06
N LYS A 98 -1.19 -13.31 6.09
CA LYS A 98 -0.81 -12.21 6.99
C LYS A 98 -0.04 -11.12 6.27
N ALA A 99 0.89 -11.48 5.38
CA ALA A 99 1.62 -10.50 4.58
C ALA A 99 0.69 -9.72 3.61
N ASP A 100 -0.31 -10.40 3.03
CA ASP A 100 -1.36 -9.75 2.21
C ASP A 100 -2.20 -8.77 3.05
N LEU A 101 -2.57 -9.18 4.27
CA LEU A 101 -3.30 -8.35 5.23
C LEU A 101 -2.51 -7.08 5.58
N GLU A 102 -1.24 -7.23 6.00
CA GLU A 102 -0.39 -6.08 6.34
C GLU A 102 -0.22 -5.11 5.16
N THR A 103 -0.13 -5.64 3.94
CA THR A 103 -0.05 -4.84 2.71
C THR A 103 -1.36 -4.08 2.45
N ALA A 104 -2.50 -4.75 2.59
CA ALA A 104 -3.82 -4.14 2.43
C ALA A 104 -4.09 -3.06 3.49
N GLU A 105 -3.75 -3.33 4.76
CA GLU A 105 -3.85 -2.38 5.88
C GLU A 105 -2.97 -1.15 5.66
N SER A 106 -1.72 -1.36 5.24
CA SER A 106 -0.80 -0.25 4.92
C SER A 106 -1.38 0.65 3.82
N ARG A 107 -1.92 0.04 2.76
CA ARG A 107 -2.52 0.76 1.65
C ARG A 107 -3.79 1.51 2.07
N TRP A 108 -4.64 0.88 2.87
CA TRP A 108 -5.84 1.49 3.41
C TRP A 108 -5.50 2.71 4.28
N LEU A 109 -4.46 2.61 5.12
CA LEU A 109 -3.97 3.72 5.94
C LEU A 109 -3.52 4.90 5.07
N GLU A 110 -2.71 4.64 4.04
CA GLU A 110 -2.28 5.70 3.11
C GLU A 110 -3.47 6.43 2.47
N LEU A 111 -4.47 5.69 1.99
CA LEU A 111 -5.65 6.27 1.36
C LEU A 111 -6.51 7.04 2.36
N SER A 112 -6.58 6.57 3.61
CA SER A 112 -7.30 7.21 4.70
C SER A 112 -6.62 8.51 5.15
N GLU A 113 -5.29 8.55 5.24
CA GLU A 113 -4.54 9.78 5.50
C GLU A 113 -4.76 10.82 4.39
N ILE A 114 -4.79 10.39 3.13
CA ILE A 114 -5.13 11.26 2.00
C ILE A 114 -6.58 11.76 2.12
N ALA A 115 -7.51 10.91 2.57
CA ALA A 115 -8.90 11.31 2.82
C ALA A 115 -8.98 12.42 3.86
N GLU A 116 -8.36 12.20 5.02
CA GLU A 116 -8.36 13.12 6.17
C GLU A 116 -7.68 14.46 5.85
N ASN A 117 -6.51 14.42 5.20
CA ASN A 117 -5.77 15.63 4.81
C ASN A 117 -6.43 16.41 3.67
N SER A 118 -7.46 15.83 3.04
CA SER A 118 -8.21 16.45 1.95
C SER A 118 -9.55 17.06 2.37
N GLN A 119 -9.89 16.92 3.65
CA GLN A 119 -11.10 17.40 4.31
C GLN A 119 -10.93 18.83 4.83
#